data_AF-A0A444UZP5-F1
#
_entry.id   AF-A0A444UZP5-F1
#
_cell.length_a   1.000
_cell.length_b   1.000
_cell.length_c   1.000
_cell.angle_alpha   90.00
_cell.angle_beta   90.00
_cell.angle_gamma   90.00
#
_symmetry.space_group_name_H-M   'P 1'
#
loop_
_entity.id
_entity.type
_entity.pdbx_description
1 polymer ?
#
loop_
_entity_poly.entity_id
_entity_poly.type
_entity_poly.pdbx_seq_one_letter_code
_entity_poly.pdbx_strand_id
1 'polypeptide(L)'
;MEVGMRVTRGVDWKWGNQDDGEGHVGTVVEIGRQGSTTTPDKTVVVQWDSGTRTNYRTGYQGSFDLLLYDNAQIGDSLNCP
;
A
#
# COMPACT_ATOMS: atom_id res chain seq x y z
N MET A 1 1.50 -3.80 8.43
CA MET A 1 2.18 -3.58 7.13
C MET A 1 3.68 -3.61 7.36
N GLU A 2 4.43 -4.06 6.36
CA GLU A 2 5.90 -4.12 6.37
C GLU A 2 6.46 -3.58 5.05
N VAL A 3 7.74 -3.21 5.05
CA VAL A 3 8.45 -2.78 3.83
C VAL A 3 8.50 -3.93 2.82
N GLY A 4 8.27 -3.62 1.56
CA GLY A 4 8.22 -4.58 0.45
C GLY A 4 6.82 -5.11 0.15
N MET A 5 5.83 -4.90 1.03
CA MET A 5 4.44 -5.26 0.74
C MET A 5 3.92 -4.48 -0.46
N ARG A 6 3.16 -5.18 -1.30
CA ARG A 6 2.42 -4.60 -2.43
C ARG A 6 1.05 -4.15 -1.96
N VAL A 7 0.61 -2.99 -2.43
CA VAL A 7 -0.62 -2.35 -1.97
C VAL A 7 -1.37 -1.66 -3.11
N THR A 8 -2.68 -1.53 -2.95
CA THR A 8 -3.56 -0.70 -3.78
C THR A 8 -4.31 0.32 -2.92
N ARG A 9 -4.99 1.29 -3.54
CA ARG A 9 -5.92 2.19 -2.81
C ARG A 9 -7.01 1.38 -2.09
N GLY A 10 -7.37 1.84 -0.89
CA GLY A 10 -8.38 1.23 -0.03
C GLY A 10 -9.65 2.06 0.14
N VAL A 11 -10.50 1.62 1.06
CA VAL A 11 -11.84 2.18 1.27
C VAL A 11 -11.83 3.63 1.78
N ASP A 12 -10.85 4.00 2.60
CA ASP A 12 -10.75 5.36 3.15
C ASP A 12 -9.92 6.31 2.27
N TRP A 13 -9.52 5.86 1.07
CA TRP A 13 -8.71 6.64 0.14
C TRP A 13 -9.39 7.96 -0.23
N LYS A 14 -8.66 9.06 -0.07
CA LYS A 14 -9.14 10.42 -0.38
C LYS A 14 -8.13 11.26 -1.15
N TRP A 15 -7.10 10.64 -1.70
CA TRP A 15 -5.91 11.32 -2.23
C TRP A 15 -5.94 11.51 -3.75
N GLY A 16 -7.14 11.51 -4.35
CA GLY A 16 -7.31 11.64 -5.80
C GLY A 16 -6.58 10.52 -6.56
N ASN A 17 -5.81 10.88 -7.59
CA ASN A 17 -5.06 9.95 -8.42
C ASN A 17 -3.55 10.02 -8.17
N GLN A 18 -3.11 10.20 -6.91
CA GLN A 18 -1.69 10.12 -6.59
C GLN A 18 -1.07 8.74 -6.89
N ASP A 19 -1.90 7.71 -6.87
CA ASP A 19 -1.61 6.34 -7.29
C ASP A 19 -1.89 6.08 -8.79
N ASP A 20 -2.16 7.12 -9.59
CA ASP A 20 -2.47 7.03 -11.03
C ASP A 20 -3.85 6.44 -11.39
N GLY A 21 -4.71 6.20 -10.40
CA GLY A 21 -6.08 5.71 -10.62
C GLY A 21 -6.35 4.36 -9.97
N GLU A 22 -7.62 3.94 -9.98
CA GLU A 22 -8.03 2.66 -9.40
C GLU A 22 -7.34 1.47 -10.09
N GLY A 23 -6.93 0.47 -9.31
CA GLY A 23 -6.26 -0.74 -9.82
C GLY A 23 -4.74 -0.65 -9.89
N HIS A 24 -4.14 0.52 -9.66
CA HIS A 24 -2.70 0.67 -9.62
C HIS A 24 -2.10 0.17 -8.30
N VAL A 25 -0.87 -0.30 -8.40
CA VAL A 25 -0.16 -0.97 -7.32
C VAL A 25 1.08 -0.17 -6.93
N GLY A 26 1.42 -0.18 -5.65
CA GLY A 26 2.64 0.40 -5.11
C GLY A 26 3.32 -0.54 -4.14
N THR A 27 4.54 -0.17 -3.75
CA THR A 27 5.36 -0.86 -2.74
C THR A 27 5.48 -0.01 -1.50
N VAL A 28 5.24 -0.59 -0.32
CA VAL A 28 5.58 0.04 0.96
C VAL A 28 7.10 0.14 1.07
N VAL A 29 7.63 1.35 1.21
CA VAL A 29 9.08 1.62 1.30
C VAL A 29 9.53 2.13 2.66
N GLU A 30 8.59 2.58 3.50
CA GLU A 30 8.90 3.10 4.83
C GLU A 30 7.71 2.88 5.78
N ILE A 31 7.98 2.48 7.02
CA ILE A 31 6.98 2.36 8.08
C ILE A 31 7.09 3.56 9.01
N GLY A 32 5.96 4.22 9.25
CA GLY A 32 5.88 5.35 10.16
C GLY A 32 6.11 4.95 11.62
N ARG A 33 6.62 5.89 12.40
CA ARG A 33 7.01 5.67 13.81
C ARG A 33 6.67 6.86 14.68
N GLN A 34 6.48 6.62 15.97
CA GLN A 34 6.24 7.68 16.95
C GLN A 34 7.41 8.68 16.95
N GLY A 35 7.08 9.97 17.05
CA GLY A 35 8.05 11.06 17.04
C GLY A 35 8.55 11.49 15.66
N SER A 36 8.20 10.79 14.58
CA SER A 36 8.50 11.25 13.22
C SER A 36 7.54 12.36 12.80
N THR A 37 8.08 13.48 12.28
CA THR A 37 7.28 14.61 11.78
C THR A 37 6.79 14.41 10.34
N THR A 38 7.48 13.59 9.55
CA THR A 38 7.14 13.32 8.14
C THR A 38 6.40 12.01 7.94
N THR A 39 6.66 11.03 8.80
CA THR A 39 6.11 9.66 8.69
C THR A 39 5.65 9.18 10.07
N PRO A 40 4.58 9.78 10.63
CA PRO A 40 4.12 9.50 11.98
C PRO A 40 3.64 8.06 12.14
N ASP A 41 3.47 7.62 13.39
CA ASP A 41 2.94 6.28 13.70
C ASP A 41 1.61 6.00 12.98
N LYS A 42 1.37 4.73 12.64
CA LYS A 42 0.19 4.27 11.86
C LYS A 42 0.06 4.88 10.46
N THR A 43 1.18 5.23 9.86
CA THR A 43 1.28 5.59 8.44
C THR A 43 2.39 4.81 7.77
N VAL A 44 2.41 4.79 6.44
CA VAL A 44 3.48 4.19 5.63
C VAL A 44 3.78 5.08 4.42
N VAL A 45 5.00 5.07 3.94
CA VAL A 45 5.32 5.64 2.61
C VAL A 45 5.22 4.56 1.56
N VAL A 46 4.50 4.85 0.48
CA VAL A 46 4.37 3.98 -0.69
C VAL A 46 5.09 4.63 -1.86
N GLN A 47 5.87 3.83 -2.57
CA GLN A 47 6.35 4.13 -3.92
C GLN A 47 5.39 3.45 -4.89
N TRP A 48 4.56 4.24 -5.58
CA TRP A 48 3.71 3.76 -6.66
C TRP A 48 4.56 3.42 -7.88
N ASP A 49 4.13 2.43 -8.65
CA ASP A 49 4.83 1.99 -9.86
C ASP A 49 4.88 3.08 -10.94
N SER A 50 3.90 3.99 -10.93
CA SER A 50 3.85 5.19 -11.77
C SER A 50 4.90 6.25 -11.38
N GLY A 51 5.58 6.10 -10.24
CA GLY A 51 6.67 6.95 -9.80
C GLY A 51 6.35 7.86 -8.61
N THR A 52 5.08 8.10 -8.29
CA THR A 52 4.69 8.90 -7.11
C THR A 52 5.15 8.24 -5.82
N ARG A 53 5.74 9.01 -4.90
CA ARG A 53 6.15 8.56 -3.56
C ARG A 53 5.53 9.42 -2.46
N THR A 54 4.61 8.86 -1.68
CA THR A 54 3.84 9.62 -0.66
C THR A 54 3.47 8.77 0.56
N ASN A 55 3.15 9.44 1.67
CA ASN A 55 2.68 8.87 2.93
C ASN A 55 1.16 8.64 2.96
N TYR A 56 0.73 7.50 3.49
CA TYR A 56 -0.68 7.09 3.58
C TYR A 56 -1.02 6.46 4.94
N ARG A 57 -2.30 6.50 5.31
CA ARG A 57 -2.78 6.07 6.63
C ARG A 57 -3.02 4.57 6.65
N THR A 58 -2.51 3.91 7.69
CA THR A 58 -2.71 2.48 7.99
C THR A 58 -3.23 2.31 9.42
N GLY A 59 -4.11 3.22 9.83
CA GLY A 59 -4.68 3.33 11.18
C GLY A 59 -4.53 4.73 11.79
N TYR A 60 -3.81 5.66 11.17
CA TYR A 60 -3.74 7.05 11.61
C TYR A 60 -5.12 7.72 11.50
N GLN A 61 -5.59 8.31 12.60
CA GLN A 61 -6.96 8.82 12.77
C GLN A 61 -8.05 7.76 12.46
N GLY A 62 -7.74 6.47 12.63
CA GLY A 62 -8.69 5.39 12.40
C GLY A 62 -8.99 5.09 10.92
N SER A 63 -8.22 5.66 9.99
CA SER A 63 -8.40 5.42 8.56
C SER A 63 -7.36 4.49 7.96
N PHE A 64 -7.78 3.71 6.97
CA PHE A 64 -7.00 2.74 6.23
C PHE A 64 -7.09 3.04 4.73
N ASP A 65 -6.13 3.83 4.25
CA ASP A 65 -6.08 4.29 2.87
C ASP A 65 -5.62 3.21 1.88
N LEU A 66 -5.06 2.10 2.37
CA LEU A 66 -4.38 1.09 1.57
C LEU A 66 -4.91 -0.31 1.85
N LEU A 67 -4.99 -1.13 0.81
CA LEU A 67 -5.25 -2.56 0.89
C LEU A 67 -4.00 -3.35 0.52
N LEU A 68 -3.81 -4.51 1.14
CA LEU A 68 -2.76 -5.44 0.74
C LEU A 68 -3.11 -6.01 -0.64
N TYR A 69 -2.17 -5.92 -1.56
CA TYR A 69 -2.28 -6.56 -2.87
C TYR A 69 -1.62 -7.93 -2.79
N ASP A 70 -2.45 -8.96 -2.63
CA ASP A 70 -2.02 -10.35 -2.69
C ASP A 70 -2.23 -10.87 -4.11
N ASN A 71 -1.11 -11.26 -4.74
CA ASN A 71 -1.07 -11.79 -6.09
C ASN A 71 -0.97 -13.31 -6.10
N ALA A 72 -1.40 -13.97 -5.01
CA ALA A 72 -1.37 -15.42 -4.83
C ALA A 72 -1.56 -16.14 -6.17
N GLN A 73 -0.49 -16.79 -6.63
CA GLN A 73 -0.51 -17.58 -7.85
C GLN A 73 -1.56 -18.67 -7.64
N ILE A 74 -2.63 -18.66 -8.43
CA ILE A 74 -3.50 -19.84 -8.57
C ILE A 74 -2.61 -20.90 -9.23
N GLY A 75 -1.89 -21.66 -8.40
CA GLY A 75 -1.12 -22.80 -8.82
C GLY A 75 -2.09 -23.91 -9.19
N ASP A 76 -2.59 -23.88 -10.42
CA ASP A 76 -3.35 -24.98 -10.99
C ASP A 76 -2.35 -26.12 -11.21
N SER A 77 -2.18 -26.91 -10.16
CA SER A 77 -1.47 -28.18 -10.18
C SER A 77 -2.35 -29.20 -10.90
N LEU A 78 -2.69 -28.93 -12.16
CA LEU A 78 -3.27 -29.93 -13.03
C LEU A 78 -2.16 -30.93 -13.33
N ASN A 79 -2.21 -32.02 -12.56
CA ASN A 79 -1.56 -33.30 -12.79
C ASN A 79 -1.03 -33.43 -14.21
N CYS A 80 0.30 -33.35 -14.34
CA CYS A 80 1.00 -33.98 -15.44
C CYS A 80 0.70 -35.49 -15.40
N PRO A 81 0.44 -36.13 -16.57
CA PRO A 81 -0.04 -37.50 -16.66
C PRO A 81 0.94 -38.56 -16.12
#